data_AF-A0AAV5VJ24-F1
#
_entry.id   AF-A0AAV5VJ24-F1
#
_cell.length_a   1.000
_cell.length_b   1.000
_cell.length_c   1.000
_cell.angle_alpha   90.00
_cell.angle_beta   90.00
_cell.angle_gamma   90.00
#
_symmetry.space_group_name_H-M   'P 1'
#
loop_
_entity.id
_entity.type
_entity.pdbx_description
1 polymer ?
#
loop_
_entity_poly.entity_id
_entity_poly.type
_entity_poly.pdbx_seq_one_letter_code
_entity_poly.pdbx_strand_id
1 'polypeptide(L)'
;LQVMESCYSRFFDDWGNSEGVTPLPDFFDSFHKNRSILLKSDGVAALHVMKEYGTTLTSCLSPVADCIVDVTYTLPPLKFKDKFNSSYNTDRHITAYESTDRGYELQTRHFYCLRNCENADESQPLEDKCNDDLKEELNEANGDKEKICRAFDKNMQCFKKMYSDCCGAEGGEFKCHFFKAEWEIYSPTCNFTPCDQ
;
A
#
# COMPACT_ATOMS: atom_id res chain seq x y z
N LEU A 1 -13.23 8.42 -15.03
CA LEU A 1 -12.84 7.18 -15.73
C LEU A 1 -11.79 7.43 -16.82
N GLN A 2 -12.01 8.34 -17.80
CA GLN A 2 -11.02 8.63 -18.87
C GLN A 2 -9.64 9.09 -18.34
N VAL A 3 -9.61 9.95 -17.31
CA VAL A 3 -8.37 10.35 -16.63
C VAL A 3 -7.66 9.14 -16.06
N MET A 4 -8.36 8.31 -15.28
CA MET A 4 -7.80 7.12 -14.67
C MET A 4 -7.27 6.12 -15.69
N GLU A 5 -8.04 5.85 -16.77
CA GLU A 5 -7.59 5.00 -17.88
C GLU A 5 -6.28 5.50 -18.47
N SER A 6 -6.18 6.80 -18.78
CA SER A 6 -4.97 7.40 -19.33
C SER A 6 -3.78 7.32 -18.37
N CYS A 7 -4.02 7.53 -17.07
CA CYS A 7 -2.99 7.47 -16.03
C CYS A 7 -2.46 6.06 -15.82
N TYR A 8 -3.36 5.07 -15.76
CA TYR A 8 -2.96 3.66 -15.65
C TYR A 8 -2.25 3.22 -16.93
N SER A 9 -2.73 3.57 -18.13
CA SER A 9 -2.03 3.25 -19.39
C SER A 9 -0.57 3.65 -19.35
N ARG A 10 -0.31 4.92 -19.00
CA ARG A 10 1.06 5.44 -18.87
C ARG A 10 1.86 4.70 -17.80
N PHE A 11 1.27 4.46 -16.62
CA PHE A 11 1.97 3.77 -15.54
C PHE A 11 2.38 2.35 -15.92
N PHE A 12 1.51 1.59 -16.57
CA PHE A 12 1.84 0.24 -17.05
C PHE A 12 2.88 0.28 -18.17
N ASP A 13 2.81 1.25 -19.08
CA ASP A 13 3.83 1.49 -20.12
C ASP A 13 5.22 1.72 -19.49
N ASP A 14 5.31 2.54 -18.43
CA ASP A 14 6.55 2.80 -17.69
C ASP A 14 7.13 1.49 -17.10
N TRP A 15 6.25 0.57 -16.69
CA TRP A 15 6.61 -0.78 -16.22
C TRP A 15 6.85 -1.81 -17.34
N GLY A 16 6.86 -1.39 -18.61
CA GLY A 16 7.09 -2.25 -19.78
C GLY A 16 5.89 -3.11 -20.19
N ASN A 17 4.69 -2.79 -19.70
CA ASN A 17 3.44 -3.49 -20.01
C ASN A 17 2.62 -2.68 -21.03
N SER A 18 3.09 -2.63 -22.28
CA SER A 18 2.48 -1.83 -23.35
C SER A 18 1.26 -2.46 -24.04
N GLU A 19 0.84 -3.65 -23.60
CA GLU A 19 -0.40 -4.27 -24.07
C GLU A 19 -1.58 -3.65 -23.29
N GLY A 20 -2.51 -3.03 -24.02
CA GLY A 20 -3.56 -2.15 -23.48
C GLY A 20 -4.11 -2.56 -22.10
N VAL A 21 -4.06 -1.61 -21.15
CA VAL A 21 -4.37 -1.79 -19.72
C VAL A 21 -5.84 -1.95 -19.37
N THR A 22 -6.71 -2.14 -20.37
CA THR A 22 -8.16 -2.22 -20.20
C THR A 22 -8.69 -3.56 -20.71
N PRO A 23 -9.25 -4.41 -19.83
CA PRO A 23 -9.36 -4.24 -18.39
C PRO A 23 -7.99 -4.20 -17.68
N LEU A 24 -7.95 -3.66 -16.45
CA LEU A 24 -6.74 -3.72 -15.64
C LEU A 24 -6.25 -5.18 -15.57
N PRO A 25 -4.94 -5.43 -15.72
CA PRO A 25 -4.38 -6.78 -15.77
C PRO A 25 -4.49 -7.47 -14.40
N ASP A 26 -4.02 -8.71 -14.32
CA ASP A 26 -3.87 -9.37 -13.02
C ASP A 26 -2.96 -8.54 -12.09
N PHE A 27 -3.37 -8.40 -10.84
CA PHE A 27 -2.63 -7.59 -9.87
C PHE A 27 -1.23 -8.15 -9.66
N PHE A 28 -1.07 -9.46 -9.42
CA PHE A 28 0.23 -10.06 -9.14
C PHE A 28 1.04 -10.37 -10.40
N ASP A 29 0.39 -10.79 -11.48
CA ASP A 29 1.06 -11.26 -12.70
C ASP A 29 1.44 -10.15 -13.71
N SER A 30 1.28 -8.86 -13.35
CA SER A 30 1.62 -7.70 -14.18
C SER A 30 2.73 -6.83 -13.58
N PHE A 31 2.52 -5.50 -13.43
CA PHE A 31 3.56 -4.58 -12.97
C PHE A 31 4.15 -4.96 -11.60
N HIS A 32 3.38 -5.60 -10.70
CA HIS A 32 3.91 -6.12 -9.43
C HIS A 32 4.98 -7.20 -9.61
N LYS A 33 4.83 -8.06 -10.62
CA LYS A 33 5.87 -9.03 -11.01
C LYS A 33 7.12 -8.31 -11.49
N ASN A 34 6.98 -7.29 -12.34
CA ASN A 34 8.11 -6.50 -12.84
C ASN A 34 8.79 -5.71 -11.70
N ARG A 35 8.01 -5.07 -10.83
CA ARG A 35 8.46 -4.42 -9.59
C ARG A 35 9.24 -5.40 -8.70
N SER A 36 8.72 -6.61 -8.51
CA SER A 36 9.38 -7.65 -7.71
C SER A 36 10.68 -8.14 -8.33
N ILE A 37 10.74 -8.28 -9.66
CA ILE A 37 11.96 -8.63 -10.38
C ILE A 37 13.01 -7.53 -10.22
N LEU A 38 12.62 -6.27 -10.43
CA LEU A 38 13.50 -5.12 -10.31
C LEU A 38 14.06 -4.97 -8.89
N LEU A 39 13.21 -5.12 -7.87
CA LEU A 39 13.64 -5.11 -6.46
C LEU A 39 14.60 -6.26 -6.14
N LYS A 40 14.45 -7.43 -6.76
CA LYS A 40 15.35 -8.58 -6.56
C LYS A 40 16.69 -8.39 -7.28
N SER A 41 16.70 -7.77 -8.46
CA SER A 41 17.92 -7.57 -9.24
C SER A 41 18.74 -6.37 -8.77
N ASP A 42 18.07 -5.24 -8.51
CA ASP A 42 18.72 -3.94 -8.35
C ASP A 42 18.65 -3.43 -6.89
N GLY A 43 17.87 -4.09 -6.03
CA GLY A 43 17.76 -3.78 -4.61
C GLY A 43 17.34 -2.34 -4.37
N VAL A 44 18.13 -1.61 -3.58
CA VAL A 44 17.88 -0.20 -3.25
C VAL A 44 17.86 0.70 -4.50
N ALA A 45 18.64 0.39 -5.54
CA ALA A 45 18.68 1.21 -6.75
C ALA A 45 17.34 1.20 -7.51
N ALA A 46 16.56 0.11 -7.43
CA ALA A 46 15.23 0.02 -8.00
C ALA A 46 14.25 1.05 -7.41
N LEU A 47 14.44 1.46 -6.16
CA LEU A 47 13.51 2.34 -5.46
C LEU A 47 13.42 3.71 -6.14
N HIS A 48 14.48 4.17 -6.80
CA HIS A 48 14.45 5.43 -7.55
C HIS A 48 13.46 5.37 -8.72
N VAL A 49 13.55 4.31 -9.53
CA VAL A 49 12.63 4.04 -10.65
C VAL A 49 11.20 3.88 -10.15
N MET A 50 11.02 3.14 -9.04
CA MET A 50 9.71 2.97 -8.41
C MET A 50 9.10 4.30 -7.96
N LYS A 51 9.90 5.19 -7.35
CA LYS A 51 9.45 6.54 -6.95
C LYS A 51 9.03 7.35 -8.18
N GLU A 52 9.80 7.30 -9.27
CA GLU A 52 9.49 8.05 -10.50
C GLU A 52 8.15 7.60 -11.10
N TYR A 53 7.96 6.29 -11.25
CA TYR A 53 6.74 5.73 -11.81
C TYR A 53 5.53 5.95 -10.89
N GLY A 54 5.72 5.78 -9.58
CA GLY A 54 4.70 6.07 -8.57
C GLY A 54 4.31 7.56 -8.53
N THR A 55 5.29 8.46 -8.63
CA THR A 55 5.05 9.91 -8.70
C THR A 55 4.26 10.27 -9.96
N THR A 56 4.57 9.63 -11.08
CA THR A 56 3.85 9.82 -12.35
C THR A 56 2.38 9.41 -12.22
N LEU A 57 2.10 8.23 -11.65
CA LEU A 57 0.73 7.76 -11.42
C LEU A 57 -0.03 8.69 -10.48
N THR A 58 0.55 8.99 -9.32
CA THR A 58 -0.10 9.77 -8.25
C THR A 58 -0.38 11.21 -8.68
N SER A 59 0.56 11.84 -9.39
CA SER A 59 0.36 13.18 -9.97
C SER A 59 -0.73 13.18 -11.05
N CYS A 60 -0.76 12.15 -11.91
CA CYS A 60 -1.77 12.02 -12.95
C CYS A 60 -3.18 11.83 -12.36
N LEU A 61 -3.30 11.04 -11.29
CA LEU A 61 -4.58 10.75 -10.62
C LEU A 61 -5.05 11.86 -9.67
N SER A 62 -4.18 12.81 -9.29
CA SER A 62 -4.49 13.89 -8.34
C SER A 62 -5.83 14.60 -8.59
N PRO A 63 -6.23 14.94 -9.83
CA PRO A 63 -7.51 15.63 -10.08
C PRO A 63 -8.76 14.83 -9.74
N VAL A 64 -8.64 13.51 -9.59
CA VAL A 64 -9.77 12.59 -9.33
C VAL A 64 -9.54 11.69 -8.11
N ALA A 65 -8.48 11.92 -7.33
CA ALA A 65 -8.03 11.03 -6.27
C ALA A 65 -9.14 10.71 -5.24
N ASP A 66 -9.90 11.73 -4.81
CA ASP A 66 -10.98 11.59 -3.83
C ASP A 66 -12.19 10.79 -4.35
N CYS A 67 -12.28 10.59 -5.68
CA CYS A 67 -13.34 9.79 -6.31
C CYS A 67 -12.93 8.33 -6.57
N ILE A 68 -11.69 7.95 -6.26
CA ILE A 68 -11.19 6.59 -6.46
C ILE A 68 -11.47 5.78 -5.19
N VAL A 69 -12.42 4.86 -5.32
CA VAL A 69 -12.83 3.92 -4.27
C VAL A 69 -12.84 2.50 -4.83
N ASP A 70 -12.96 1.49 -3.99
CA ASP A 70 -12.89 0.07 -4.42
C ASP A 70 -13.92 -0.29 -5.50
N VAL A 71 -15.11 0.33 -5.47
CA VAL A 71 -16.14 0.10 -6.50
C VAL A 71 -15.72 0.64 -7.86
N THR A 72 -14.81 1.62 -7.94
CA THR A 72 -14.30 2.17 -9.20
C THR A 72 -13.60 1.10 -10.05
N TYR A 73 -12.94 0.13 -9.42
CA TYR A 73 -12.27 -0.98 -10.09
C TYR A 73 -13.20 -2.12 -10.51
N THR A 74 -14.51 -2.01 -10.24
CA THR A 74 -15.52 -3.00 -10.66
C THR A 74 -16.25 -2.60 -11.96
N LEU A 75 -15.98 -1.39 -12.47
CA LEU A 75 -16.66 -0.78 -13.60
C LEU A 75 -15.72 -0.65 -14.82
N PRO A 76 -16.21 -0.87 -16.06
CA PRO A 76 -15.43 -0.58 -17.26
C PRO A 76 -15.02 0.91 -17.32
N PRO A 77 -13.86 1.25 -17.92
CA PRO A 77 -12.89 0.37 -18.59
C PRO A 77 -11.88 -0.29 -17.63
N LEU A 78 -11.85 0.13 -16.36
CA LEU A 78 -10.89 -0.33 -15.35
C LEU A 78 -11.31 -1.60 -14.63
N LYS A 79 -12.32 -2.31 -15.16
CA LYS A 79 -12.93 -3.46 -14.51
C LYS A 79 -11.89 -4.55 -14.31
N PHE A 80 -11.46 -4.72 -13.07
CA PHE A 80 -10.67 -5.85 -12.65
C PHE A 80 -11.59 -7.05 -12.37
N LYS A 81 -11.16 -8.26 -12.74
CA LYS A 81 -12.01 -9.46 -12.68
C LYS A 81 -11.90 -10.22 -11.35
N ASP A 82 -10.89 -9.94 -10.53
CA ASP A 82 -10.63 -10.75 -9.35
C ASP A 82 -11.35 -10.25 -8.09
N LYS A 83 -11.40 -11.10 -7.06
CA LYS A 83 -12.12 -10.86 -5.79
C LYS A 83 -11.52 -9.76 -4.91
N PHE A 84 -10.31 -9.30 -5.23
CA PHE A 84 -9.56 -8.30 -4.45
C PHE A 84 -9.58 -6.93 -5.13
N ASN A 85 -10.78 -6.37 -5.36
CA ASN A 85 -10.93 -5.03 -5.92
C ASN A 85 -10.27 -3.92 -5.06
N SER A 86 -10.09 -4.17 -3.76
CA SER A 86 -9.35 -3.28 -2.87
C SER A 86 -7.84 -3.25 -3.14
N SER A 87 -7.25 -4.26 -3.80
CA SER A 87 -5.80 -4.32 -4.02
C SER A 87 -5.26 -3.15 -4.82
N TYR A 88 -5.94 -2.77 -5.92
CA TYR A 88 -5.52 -1.62 -6.73
C TYR A 88 -5.67 -0.28 -6.00
N ASN A 89 -6.71 -0.16 -5.16
CA ASN A 89 -6.88 1.05 -4.36
C ASN A 89 -5.81 1.13 -3.25
N THR A 90 -5.54 0.00 -2.61
CA THR A 90 -4.51 -0.17 -1.57
C THR A 90 -3.13 0.16 -2.12
N ASP A 91 -2.74 -0.44 -3.26
CA ASP A 91 -1.46 -0.13 -3.90
C ASP A 91 -1.36 1.34 -4.33
N ARG A 92 -2.45 1.95 -4.81
CA ARG A 92 -2.46 3.39 -5.13
C ARG A 92 -2.15 4.25 -3.90
N HIS A 93 -2.77 3.96 -2.77
CA HIS A 93 -2.56 4.70 -1.51
C HIS A 93 -1.15 4.49 -0.96
N ILE A 94 -0.66 3.25 -0.96
CA ILE A 94 0.71 2.91 -0.56
C ILE A 94 1.72 3.60 -1.49
N THR A 95 1.54 3.50 -2.81
CA THR A 95 2.39 4.15 -3.80
C THR A 95 2.42 5.67 -3.62
N ALA A 96 1.28 6.29 -3.27
CA ALA A 96 1.22 7.71 -2.96
C ALA A 96 2.12 8.08 -1.77
N TYR A 97 2.12 7.28 -0.71
CA TYR A 97 3.01 7.47 0.43
C TYR A 97 4.48 7.19 0.08
N GLU A 98 4.79 6.05 -0.52
CA GLU A 98 6.16 5.65 -0.92
C GLU A 98 6.80 6.67 -1.88
N SER A 99 6.00 7.37 -2.68
CA SER A 99 6.46 8.38 -3.63
C SER A 99 6.74 9.74 -3.00
N THR A 100 6.32 10.00 -1.76
CA THR A 100 6.69 11.22 -1.03
C THR A 100 8.20 11.24 -0.73
N ASP A 101 8.78 12.43 -0.54
CA ASP A 101 10.20 12.51 -0.18
C ASP A 101 10.51 11.76 1.12
N ARG A 102 9.65 11.86 2.14
CA ARG A 102 9.81 11.16 3.41
C ARG A 102 9.63 9.65 3.26
N GLY A 103 8.57 9.20 2.60
CA GLY A 103 8.32 7.77 2.37
C GLY A 103 9.47 7.11 1.60
N TYR A 104 9.93 7.76 0.54
CA TYR A 104 11.07 7.31 -0.25
C TYR A 104 12.38 7.27 0.56
N GLU A 105 12.67 8.32 1.34
CA GLU A 105 13.87 8.39 2.18
C GLU A 105 13.89 7.24 3.20
N LEU A 106 12.77 7.02 3.90
CA LEU A 106 12.63 5.96 4.88
C LEU A 106 12.77 4.57 4.25
N GLN A 107 12.05 4.32 3.15
CA GLN A 107 12.12 3.06 2.44
C GLN A 107 13.53 2.76 1.96
N THR A 108 14.23 3.76 1.40
CA THR A 108 15.60 3.63 0.88
C THR A 108 16.58 3.34 2.01
N ARG A 109 16.50 4.09 3.11
CA ARG A 109 17.40 3.94 4.26
C ARG A 109 17.24 2.59 4.94
N HIS A 110 16.00 2.11 5.08
CA HIS A 110 15.68 0.92 5.86
C HIS A 110 15.39 -0.31 4.99
N PHE A 111 15.57 -0.23 3.67
CA PHE A 111 15.18 -1.26 2.70
C PHE A 111 15.56 -2.68 3.11
N TYR A 112 16.86 -2.92 3.36
CA TYR A 112 17.34 -4.25 3.71
C TYR A 112 16.87 -4.69 5.09
N CYS A 113 16.74 -3.77 6.04
CA CYS A 113 16.22 -4.12 7.36
C CYS A 113 14.76 -4.54 7.26
N LEU A 114 13.90 -3.71 6.64
CA LEU A 114 12.48 -3.98 6.48
C LEU A 114 12.26 -5.33 5.76
N ARG A 115 13.00 -5.56 4.67
CA ARG A 115 12.95 -6.82 3.94
C ARG A 115 13.40 -8.01 4.79
N ASN A 116 14.49 -7.89 5.54
CA ASN A 116 14.93 -8.98 6.42
C ASN A 116 13.92 -9.23 7.53
N CYS A 117 13.29 -8.17 8.05
CA CYS A 117 12.24 -8.26 9.05
C CYS A 117 11.03 -9.03 8.52
N GLU A 118 10.52 -8.67 7.35
CA GLU A 118 9.38 -9.34 6.69
C GLU A 118 9.65 -10.83 6.42
N ASN A 119 10.90 -11.22 6.21
CA ASN A 119 11.29 -12.59 5.88
C ASN A 119 11.88 -13.35 7.07
N ALA A 120 11.88 -12.78 8.28
CA ALA A 120 12.37 -13.45 9.47
C ALA A 120 11.31 -14.43 10.00
N ASP A 121 11.74 -15.64 10.35
CA ASP A 121 10.83 -16.68 10.88
C ASP A 121 10.10 -16.20 12.15
N GLU A 122 10.76 -15.38 12.98
CA GLU A 122 10.18 -14.76 14.17
C GLU A 122 9.14 -13.66 13.90
N SER A 123 9.06 -13.12 12.68
CA SER A 123 8.10 -12.07 12.34
C SER A 123 6.72 -12.63 12.06
N GLN A 124 6.61 -13.81 11.43
CA GLN A 124 5.31 -14.39 11.06
C GLN A 124 4.34 -14.51 12.27
N PRO A 125 4.76 -15.02 13.44
CA PRO A 125 3.87 -15.08 14.60
C PRO A 125 3.42 -13.71 15.12
N LEU A 126 4.24 -12.66 14.94
CA LEU A 126 3.90 -11.29 15.33
C LEU A 126 2.90 -10.67 14.35
N GLU A 127 3.10 -10.89 13.04
CA GLU A 127 2.16 -10.46 12.00
C GLU A 127 0.81 -11.15 12.16
N ASP A 128 0.80 -12.48 12.35
CA ASP A 128 -0.41 -13.27 12.59
C ASP A 128 -1.16 -12.74 13.80
N LYS A 129 -0.44 -12.43 14.89
CA LYS A 129 -1.04 -11.84 16.08
C LYS A 129 -1.67 -10.47 15.81
N CYS A 130 -0.97 -9.55 15.14
CA CYS A 130 -1.54 -8.24 14.82
C CYS A 130 -2.83 -8.38 13.98
N ASN A 131 -2.88 -9.34 13.06
CA ASN A 131 -4.03 -9.62 12.20
C ASN A 131 -5.18 -10.33 12.94
N ASP A 132 -4.88 -11.27 13.83
CA ASP A 132 -5.87 -11.97 14.66
C ASP A 132 -6.51 -11.00 15.66
N ASP A 133 -5.71 -10.17 16.33
CA ASP A 133 -6.20 -9.12 17.24
C ASP A 133 -7.13 -8.15 16.48
N LEU A 134 -6.75 -7.73 15.25
CA LEU A 134 -7.62 -6.91 14.40
C LEU A 134 -8.97 -7.60 14.11
N LYS A 135 -8.92 -8.87 13.72
CA LYS A 135 -10.12 -9.65 13.39
C LYS A 135 -11.05 -9.78 14.59
N GLU A 136 -10.51 -10.06 15.77
CA GLU A 136 -11.27 -10.09 17.02
C GLU A 136 -11.93 -8.74 17.30
N GLU A 137 -11.16 -7.65 17.25
CA GLU A 137 -11.68 -6.30 17.52
C GLU A 137 -12.74 -5.84 16.51
N LEU A 138 -12.60 -6.20 15.23
CA LEU A 138 -13.63 -5.91 14.22
C LEU A 138 -14.92 -6.70 14.47
N ASN A 139 -14.82 -7.95 14.93
CA ASN A 139 -16.01 -8.75 15.31
C ASN A 139 -16.71 -8.13 16.52
N GLU A 140 -15.95 -7.71 17.54
CA GLU A 140 -16.49 -7.04 18.72
C GLU A 140 -17.06 -5.65 18.42
N ALA A 141 -16.50 -4.95 17.43
CA ALA A 141 -17.02 -3.67 16.96
C ALA A 141 -18.45 -3.83 16.44
N ASN A 142 -18.77 -4.94 15.77
CA ASN A 142 -20.11 -5.26 15.28
C ASN A 142 -20.74 -4.09 14.50
N GLY A 143 -19.96 -3.46 13.62
CA GLY A 143 -20.38 -2.31 12.80
C GLY A 143 -20.31 -0.95 13.50
N ASP A 144 -19.93 -0.88 14.78
CA ASP A 144 -19.68 0.39 15.47
C ASP A 144 -18.44 1.08 14.88
N LYS A 145 -18.67 2.25 14.29
CA LYS A 145 -17.66 3.00 13.55
C LYS A 145 -16.47 3.43 14.44
N GLU A 146 -16.72 3.82 15.68
CA GLU A 146 -15.67 4.29 16.57
C GLU A 146 -14.77 3.13 17.03
N LYS A 147 -15.39 1.97 17.30
CA LYS A 147 -14.66 0.73 17.59
C LYS A 147 -13.86 0.24 16.37
N ILE A 148 -14.42 0.30 15.16
CA ILE A 148 -13.69 -0.03 13.93
C ILE A 148 -12.46 0.87 13.77
N CYS A 149 -12.60 2.18 13.97
CA CYS A 149 -11.45 3.10 13.92
C CYS A 149 -10.36 2.73 14.93
N ARG A 150 -10.75 2.38 16.17
CA ARG A 150 -9.79 1.93 17.19
C ARG A 150 -9.10 0.62 16.81
N ALA A 151 -9.83 -0.33 16.23
CA ALA A 151 -9.29 -1.62 15.80
C ALA A 151 -8.21 -1.42 14.72
N PHE A 152 -8.49 -0.61 13.71
CA PHE A 152 -7.51 -0.25 12.68
C PHE A 152 -6.31 0.51 13.24
N ASP A 153 -6.54 1.49 14.12
CA ASP A 153 -5.44 2.24 14.76
C ASP A 153 -4.52 1.32 15.57
N LYS A 154 -5.09 0.41 16.37
CA LYS A 154 -4.30 -0.56 17.13
C LYS A 154 -3.52 -1.53 16.25
N ASN A 155 -4.12 -2.02 15.17
CA ASN A 155 -3.42 -2.88 14.23
C ASN A 155 -2.23 -2.14 13.58
N MET A 156 -2.45 -0.90 13.13
CA MET A 156 -1.39 -0.03 12.62
C MET A 156 -0.28 0.19 13.65
N GLN A 157 -0.60 0.43 14.92
CA GLN A 157 0.38 0.58 16.00
C GLN A 157 1.08 -0.75 16.36
N CYS A 158 0.42 -1.90 16.20
CA CYS A 158 1.01 -3.22 16.38
C CYS A 158 2.13 -3.45 15.36
N PHE A 159 1.86 -3.19 14.07
CA PHE A 159 2.89 -3.26 13.03
C PHE A 159 3.97 -2.20 13.22
N LYS A 160 3.62 -0.95 13.57
CA LYS A 160 4.61 0.08 13.92
C LYS A 160 5.59 -0.45 14.95
N LYS A 161 5.10 -1.07 16.04
CA LYS A 161 5.94 -1.63 17.09
C LYS A 161 6.82 -2.76 16.56
N MET A 162 6.24 -3.72 15.84
CA MET A 162 7.00 -4.86 15.27
C MET A 162 8.19 -4.37 14.44
N TYR A 163 7.94 -3.44 13.52
CA TYR A 163 8.99 -2.89 12.66
C TYR A 163 9.92 -1.90 13.39
N SER A 164 9.46 -1.27 14.48
CA SER A 164 10.33 -0.45 15.35
C SER A 164 11.33 -1.31 16.11
N ASP A 165 10.87 -2.43 16.68
CA ASP A 165 11.72 -3.36 17.43
C ASP A 165 12.79 -4.00 16.51
N CYS A 166 12.46 -4.15 15.24
CA CYS A 166 13.29 -4.80 14.22
C CYS A 166 14.25 -3.84 13.51
N CYS A 167 13.75 -2.66 13.10
CA CYS A 167 14.45 -1.72 12.23
C CYS A 167 14.62 -0.31 12.82
N GLY A 168 14.35 -0.16 14.12
CA GLY A 168 14.35 1.13 14.79
C GLY A 168 13.13 1.97 14.47
N ALA A 169 12.98 3.08 15.18
CA ALA A 169 11.79 3.93 15.16
C ALA A 169 11.34 4.33 13.74
N GLU A 170 12.29 4.63 12.85
CA GLU A 170 12.00 5.03 11.46
C GLU A 170 11.48 3.87 10.59
N GLY A 171 11.91 2.62 10.84
CA GLY A 171 11.34 1.46 10.18
C GLY A 171 9.88 1.24 10.61
N GLY A 172 9.60 1.47 11.89
CA GLY A 172 8.24 1.52 12.44
C GLY A 172 7.39 2.66 11.85
N GLU A 173 7.94 3.87 11.75
CA GLU A 173 7.29 5.03 11.13
C GLU A 173 6.85 4.70 9.69
N PHE A 174 7.76 4.14 8.89
CA PHE A 174 7.47 3.76 7.50
C PHE A 174 6.30 2.78 7.41
N LYS A 175 6.34 1.70 8.20
CA LYS A 175 5.30 0.68 8.18
C LYS A 175 3.99 1.15 8.79
N CYS A 176 4.03 2.01 9.81
CA CYS A 176 2.84 2.67 10.31
C CYS A 176 2.12 3.45 9.20
N HIS A 177 2.85 4.25 8.42
CA HIS A 177 2.26 4.99 7.30
C HIS A 177 1.75 4.06 6.18
N PHE A 178 2.43 2.95 5.92
CA PHE A 178 1.98 1.92 4.99
C PHE A 178 0.60 1.38 5.37
N PHE A 179 0.44 0.91 6.61
CA PHE A 179 -0.85 0.38 7.09
C PHE A 179 -1.91 1.46 7.28
N LYS A 180 -1.51 2.68 7.67
CA LYS A 180 -2.41 3.83 7.69
C LYS A 180 -3.05 4.06 6.33
N ALA A 181 -2.25 4.04 5.26
CA ALA A 181 -2.71 4.26 3.89
C ALA A 181 -3.74 3.20 3.45
N GLU A 182 -3.59 1.96 3.92
CA GLU A 182 -4.57 0.89 3.73
C GLU A 182 -5.86 1.15 4.53
N TRP A 183 -5.76 1.45 5.82
CA TRP A 183 -6.94 1.65 6.68
C TRP A 183 -7.75 2.90 6.35
N GLU A 184 -7.12 3.93 5.78
CA GLU A 184 -7.80 5.10 5.26
C GLU A 184 -8.77 4.76 4.10
N ILE A 185 -8.57 3.65 3.39
CA ILE A 185 -9.52 3.18 2.37
C ILE A 185 -10.81 2.68 3.02
N TYR A 186 -10.66 1.85 4.05
CA TYR A 186 -11.79 1.22 4.73
C TYR A 186 -12.52 2.18 5.67
N SER A 187 -11.82 3.16 6.24
CA SER A 187 -12.39 4.13 7.16
C SER A 187 -11.72 5.51 7.05
N PRO A 188 -12.00 6.27 5.98
CA PRO A 188 -11.36 7.55 5.67
C PRO A 188 -11.62 8.66 6.70
N THR A 189 -12.57 8.46 7.60
CA THR A 189 -12.94 9.42 8.64
C THR A 189 -12.32 9.11 10.01
N CYS A 190 -11.54 8.05 10.14
CA CYS A 190 -10.87 7.74 11.39
C CYS A 190 -9.76 8.76 11.67
N ASN A 191 -9.62 9.12 12.94
CA ASN A 191 -8.50 9.93 13.40
C ASN A 191 -7.40 8.99 13.90
N PHE A 192 -6.51 8.58 13.01
CA PHE A 192 -5.41 7.68 13.33
C PHE A 192 -4.32 8.37 14.15
N THR A 193 -3.73 7.63 15.08
CA THR A 193 -2.58 8.06 15.87
C THR A 193 -1.40 8.37 14.92
N PRO A 194 -0.68 9.49 15.12
CA PRO A 194 0.45 9.84 14.25
C PRO A 194 1.55 8.78 14.25
N CYS A 195 2.18 8.58 13.09
CA CYS A 195 3.17 7.54 12.89
C CYS A 195 4.58 7.94 13.33
N ASP A 196 4.85 9.24 13.44
CA ASP A 196 6.12 9.86 13.82
C ASP A 196 6.30 10.04 15.35
N GLN A 197 5.30 9.63 16.15
CA GLN A 197 5.32 9.73 17.62
C GLN A 197 6.00 8.57 18.35
#